data_AF-A0A7C2A8A8-F1
#
_entry.id   AF-A0A7C2A8A8-F1
#
_cell.length_a   1.000
_cell.length_b   1.000
_cell.length_c   1.000
_cell.angle_alpha   90.00
_cell.angle_beta   90.00
_cell.angle_gamma   90.00
#
_symmetry.space_group_name_H-M   'P 1'
#
loop_
_entity.id
_entity.type
_entity.pdbx_description
1 polymer ?
#
loop_
_entity_poly.entity_id
_entity_poly.type
_entity_poly.pdbx_seq_one_letter_code
_entity_poly.pdbx_strand_id
1 'polypeptide(L)'
;MNNADHTNGGSIYKYFEVNDIARGGFSNSGTVNVGYTIFRTTGNTSPLYRIGRTFTSVQHRAYKYDTLLNKQVNGLNYLDLPTKNNVSSAITGENLPLADHTVASTTLASQDAVANSNWVNFTTKVTFADSDTGSTFAISPFTYIQAPCDSSSPNTWIKTGAIRLRQTIQEVGSSLKEITVDGYAPPDATLP
;
A
#
# COMPACT_ATOMS: atom_id res chain seq x y z
N MET A 1 8.47 -13.26 15.62
CA MET A 1 7.89 -11.91 15.49
C MET A 1 7.74 -11.32 16.88
N ASN A 2 8.57 -10.35 17.25
CA ASN A 2 8.35 -9.59 18.49
C ASN A 2 7.30 -8.53 18.19
N ASN A 3 6.07 -8.81 18.65
CA ASN A 3 4.93 -7.92 18.54
C ASN A 3 4.99 -6.90 19.69
N ALA A 4 5.73 -5.81 19.49
CA ALA A 4 5.85 -4.72 20.46
C ALA A 4 5.24 -3.41 19.93
N ASP A 5 4.83 -2.61 20.91
CA ASP A 5 3.97 -1.41 20.89
C ASP A 5 4.38 -0.29 19.93
N HIS A 6 3.41 0.40 19.29
CA HIS A 6 3.70 1.54 18.41
C HIS A 6 2.63 2.64 18.35
N THR A 7 1.75 2.77 19.36
CA THR A 7 0.88 3.96 19.50
C THR A 7 0.87 4.42 20.95
N ASN A 8 1.11 5.71 21.17
CA ASN A 8 1.01 6.31 22.51
C ASN A 8 -0.46 6.37 22.96
N GLY A 9 -0.89 5.38 23.75
CA GLY A 9 -2.10 5.43 24.58
C GLY A 9 -3.25 4.50 24.19
N GLY A 10 -3.61 3.60 25.13
CA GLY A 10 -5.02 3.42 25.51
C GLY A 10 -5.87 2.30 24.90
N SER A 11 -5.46 1.54 23.89
CA SER A 11 -6.25 0.41 23.36
C SER A 11 -5.49 -0.92 23.36
N ILE A 12 -6.18 -1.98 23.81
CA ILE A 12 -5.69 -3.38 23.84
C ILE A 12 -5.71 -4.07 22.46
N TYR A 13 -6.34 -3.46 21.44
CA TYR A 13 -6.34 -3.95 20.06
C TYR A 13 -5.59 -2.97 19.15
N LYS A 14 -4.56 -3.48 18.47
CA LYS A 14 -3.69 -2.72 17.56
C LYS A 14 -3.82 -3.31 16.17
N TYR A 15 -4.30 -2.51 15.21
CA TYR A 15 -4.47 -2.94 13.83
C TYR A 15 -3.33 -2.42 12.98
N PHE A 16 -2.82 -3.26 12.10
CA PHE A 16 -1.96 -2.85 11.01
C PHE A 16 -2.86 -2.50 9.83
N GLU A 17 -2.87 -1.23 9.43
CA GLU A 17 -3.56 -0.81 8.23
C GLU A 17 -2.64 -1.00 7.03
N VAL A 18 -3.09 -1.80 6.07
CA VAL A 18 -2.38 -2.01 4.80
C VAL A 18 -2.84 -0.91 3.85
N ASN A 19 -2.01 0.12 3.69
CA ASN A 19 -2.20 1.16 2.69
C ASN A 19 -1.54 0.82 1.35
N ASP A 20 -0.66 -0.17 1.35
CA ASP A 20 0.15 -0.53 0.19
C ASP A 20 0.49 -2.01 0.17
N ILE A 21 0.38 -2.61 -1.01
CA ILE A 21 0.81 -3.99 -1.27
C ILE A 21 1.76 -3.95 -2.46
N ALA A 22 3.03 -4.28 -2.26
CA ALA A 22 3.99 -4.47 -3.34
C ALA A 22 4.29 -5.96 -3.55
N ARG A 23 4.30 -6.39 -4.81
CA ARG A 23 4.61 -7.75 -5.26
C ARG A 23 5.83 -7.69 -6.17
N GLY A 24 6.84 -8.49 -5.88
CA GLY A 24 8.13 -8.45 -6.56
C GLY A 24 8.43 -9.68 -7.42
N GLY A 25 9.52 -9.60 -8.18
CA GLY A 25 10.08 -10.72 -8.94
C GLY A 25 9.77 -10.68 -10.44
N PHE A 26 9.36 -9.54 -10.97
CA PHE A 26 8.83 -9.41 -12.32
C PHE A 26 9.81 -8.86 -13.37
N SER A 27 11.07 -8.57 -13.01
CA SER A 27 12.04 -7.92 -13.92
C SER A 27 12.23 -8.65 -15.25
N ASN A 28 12.24 -9.99 -15.20
CA ASN A 28 12.53 -10.85 -16.34
C ASN A 28 11.30 -11.63 -16.82
N SER A 29 10.12 -11.32 -16.28
CA SER A 29 8.89 -12.07 -16.61
C SER A 29 8.29 -11.66 -17.96
N GLY A 30 8.85 -10.68 -18.67
CA GLY A 30 8.24 -10.15 -19.90
C GLY A 30 6.96 -9.37 -19.61
N THR A 31 5.86 -9.73 -20.26
CA THR A 31 4.57 -9.03 -20.09
C THR A 31 3.94 -9.36 -18.75
N VAL A 32 3.58 -8.33 -17.97
CA VAL A 32 2.87 -8.49 -16.70
C VAL A 32 1.54 -7.76 -16.80
N ASN A 33 0.45 -8.50 -16.66
CA ASN A 33 -0.89 -7.92 -16.62
C ASN A 33 -1.32 -7.74 -15.17
N VAL A 34 -2.01 -6.64 -14.89
CA VAL A 34 -2.51 -6.32 -13.56
C VAL A 34 -4.00 -6.07 -13.64
N GLY A 35 -4.74 -6.56 -12.66
CA GLY A 35 -6.18 -6.39 -12.57
C GLY A 35 -6.60 -6.17 -11.13
N TYR A 36 -7.77 -5.57 -10.96
CA TYR A 36 -8.41 -5.45 -9.65
C TYR A 36 -9.92 -5.52 -9.79
N THR A 37 -10.58 -5.86 -8.70
CA THR A 37 -12.04 -5.76 -8.61
C THR A 37 -12.47 -5.24 -7.24
N ILE A 38 -13.53 -4.46 -7.25
CA ILE A 38 -14.19 -3.88 -6.09
C ILE A 38 -15.62 -4.40 -6.13
N PHE A 39 -15.98 -5.28 -5.18
CA PHE A 39 -17.23 -6.04 -5.26
C PHE A 39 -18.48 -5.22 -4.88
N ARG A 40 -18.33 -4.05 -4.26
CA ARG A 40 -19.45 -3.17 -3.92
C ARG A 40 -19.03 -1.71 -4.02
N THR A 41 -19.83 -0.89 -4.70
CA THR A 41 -19.56 0.54 -4.86
C THR A 41 -20.31 1.42 -3.84
N THR A 42 -21.31 0.88 -3.15
CA THR A 42 -22.09 1.60 -2.12
C THR A 42 -21.82 1.04 -0.73
N GLY A 43 -21.22 1.85 0.13
CA GLY A 43 -21.07 1.63 1.58
C GLY A 43 -20.42 0.29 1.94
N ASN A 44 -19.15 0.35 2.39
CA ASN A 44 -18.38 -0.77 2.98
C ASN A 44 -17.41 -1.51 2.04
N THR A 45 -16.81 -0.86 1.04
CA THR A 45 -15.62 -1.41 0.36
C THR A 45 -14.45 -0.45 0.39
N SER A 46 -13.30 -0.98 0.76
CA SER A 46 -12.04 -0.26 0.73
C SER A 46 -11.64 0.07 -0.71
N PRO A 47 -11.31 1.34 -1.02
CA PRO A 47 -10.89 1.71 -2.36
C PRO A 47 -9.48 1.19 -2.68
N LEU A 48 -9.23 1.04 -3.97
CA LEU A 48 -7.90 0.94 -4.56
C LEU A 48 -7.62 2.25 -5.28
N TYR A 49 -6.60 2.97 -4.85
CA TYR A 49 -6.29 4.31 -5.36
C TYR A 49 -5.35 4.28 -6.55
N ARG A 50 -4.40 3.34 -6.55
CA ARG A 50 -3.32 3.30 -7.56
C ARG A 50 -2.84 1.88 -7.80
N ILE A 51 -2.49 1.60 -9.05
CA ILE A 51 -1.74 0.41 -9.45
C ILE A 51 -0.61 0.88 -10.36
N GLY A 52 0.62 0.42 -10.11
CA GLY A 52 1.74 0.80 -10.96
C GLY A 52 2.96 -0.09 -10.82
N ARG A 53 3.87 0.05 -11.79
CA ARG A 53 5.20 -0.58 -11.75
C ARG A 53 6.13 0.27 -10.89
N THR A 54 6.01 0.18 -9.57
CA THR A 54 6.91 0.86 -8.62
C THR A 54 7.25 -0.07 -7.46
N PHE A 55 8.42 0.11 -6.85
CA PHE A 55 8.71 -0.50 -5.55
C PHE A 55 8.21 0.37 -4.42
N THR A 56 8.52 1.65 -4.48
CA THR A 56 8.19 2.62 -3.43
C THR A 56 6.70 2.88 -3.36
N SER A 57 6.20 2.89 -2.13
CA SER A 57 4.84 3.28 -1.79
C SER A 57 4.72 4.80 -1.75
N VAL A 58 3.61 5.29 -2.29
CA VAL A 58 3.18 6.69 -2.28
C VAL A 58 2.02 6.80 -1.31
N GLN A 59 2.21 7.60 -0.25
CA GLN A 59 1.23 7.78 0.81
C GLN A 59 -0.10 8.34 0.31
N HIS A 60 -1.21 7.61 0.48
CA HIS A 60 -2.54 8.18 0.30
C HIS A 60 -3.03 8.79 1.63
N ARG A 61 -3.31 10.10 1.66
CA ARG A 61 -3.95 10.80 2.80
C ARG A 61 -5.29 11.35 2.35
N ALA A 62 -6.28 11.35 3.25
CA ALA A 62 -7.50 12.12 3.04
C ALA A 62 -7.18 13.63 3.02
N TYR A 63 -7.97 14.42 2.27
CA TYR A 63 -7.82 15.88 2.22
C TYR A 63 -7.94 16.52 3.60
N LYS A 64 -8.94 16.10 4.38
CA LYS A 64 -9.12 16.44 5.81
C LYS A 64 -9.87 15.33 6.54
N TYR A 65 -9.61 15.21 7.83
CA TYR A 65 -10.36 14.33 8.74
C TYR A 65 -11.47 15.09 9.49
N ASP A 66 -12.45 15.64 8.75
CA ASP A 66 -13.55 16.42 9.33
C ASP A 66 -14.95 15.97 8.86
N THR A 67 -15.10 15.56 7.61
CA THR A 67 -16.36 15.14 7.00
C THR A 67 -16.14 13.90 6.13
N LEU A 68 -17.20 13.10 5.90
CA LEU A 68 -17.11 11.94 5.01
C LEU A 68 -16.65 12.31 3.60
N LEU A 69 -17.09 13.47 3.09
CA LEU A 69 -16.69 13.95 1.77
C LEU A 69 -15.19 14.25 1.71
N ASN A 70 -14.65 14.99 2.69
CA ASN A 70 -13.22 15.31 2.72
C ASN A 70 -12.34 14.08 2.98
N LYS A 71 -12.86 13.07 3.69
CA LYS A 71 -12.17 11.78 3.89
C LYS A 71 -12.00 10.97 2.59
N GLN A 72 -12.83 11.22 1.58
CA GLN A 72 -12.81 10.53 0.28
C GLN A 72 -11.98 11.23 -0.79
N VAL A 73 -11.57 12.48 -0.53
CA VAL A 73 -10.75 13.27 -1.46
C VAL A 73 -9.28 13.10 -1.10
N ASN A 74 -8.41 13.00 -2.10
CA ASN A 74 -6.97 12.92 -1.88
C ASN A 74 -6.43 14.22 -1.25
N GLY A 75 -5.43 14.08 -0.38
CA GLY A 75 -4.61 15.18 0.10
C GLY A 75 -3.90 15.94 -1.03
N LEU A 76 -3.45 17.16 -0.73
CA LEU A 76 -2.68 17.95 -1.67
C LEU A 76 -1.36 17.23 -2.03
N ASN A 77 -0.98 17.32 -3.30
CA ASN A 77 0.23 16.71 -3.89
C ASN A 77 0.25 15.17 -3.93
N TYR A 78 -0.91 14.51 -3.85
CA TYR A 78 -1.00 13.10 -4.21
C TYR A 78 -0.60 12.89 -5.68
N LEU A 79 0.30 11.93 -5.93
CA LEU A 79 0.82 11.60 -7.26
C LEU A 79 0.29 10.24 -7.72
N ASP A 80 -0.51 10.26 -8.79
CA ASP A 80 -0.97 9.04 -9.47
C ASP A 80 0.17 8.37 -10.24
N LEU A 81 1.08 9.17 -10.81
CA LEU A 81 2.19 8.72 -11.64
C LEU A 81 3.54 9.11 -11.01
N PRO A 82 4.54 8.19 -11.02
CA PRO A 82 5.89 8.51 -10.57
C PRO A 82 6.52 9.64 -11.37
N THR A 83 7.23 10.55 -10.72
CA THR A 83 7.96 11.64 -11.40
C THR A 83 9.47 11.64 -11.14
N LYS A 84 9.95 10.85 -10.17
CA LYS A 84 11.38 10.71 -9.87
C LYS A 84 12.05 9.62 -10.69
N ASN A 85 13.35 9.84 -10.91
CA ASN A 85 14.27 8.84 -11.46
C ASN A 85 15.02 8.05 -10.37
N ASN A 86 14.99 8.51 -9.12
CA ASN A 86 15.58 7.81 -7.98
C ASN A 86 14.81 8.09 -6.67
N VAL A 87 14.64 7.05 -5.86
CA VAL A 87 14.14 7.07 -4.48
C VAL A 87 14.87 5.99 -3.69
N SER A 88 15.24 6.29 -2.44
CA SER A 88 16.01 5.38 -1.58
C SER A 88 15.15 4.61 -0.56
N SER A 89 13.88 4.97 -0.42
CA SER A 89 12.99 4.44 0.62
C SER A 89 11.85 3.62 0.03
N ALA A 90 11.46 2.56 0.73
CA ALA A 90 10.32 1.71 0.35
C ALA A 90 8.96 2.40 0.57
N ILE A 91 8.92 3.39 1.46
CA ILE A 91 7.77 4.25 1.69
C ILE A 91 8.24 5.70 1.59
N THR A 92 7.49 6.52 0.87
CA THR A 92 7.69 7.96 0.79
C THR A 92 6.40 8.68 1.19
N GLY A 93 6.54 9.78 1.90
CA GLY A 93 5.46 10.55 2.48
C GLY A 93 5.87 11.21 3.79
N GLU A 94 4.89 11.79 4.45
CA GLU A 94 5.05 12.43 5.75
C GLU A 94 5.07 11.36 6.85
N ASN A 95 6.15 11.32 7.63
CA ASN A 95 6.31 10.39 8.76
C ASN A 95 5.76 10.97 10.08
N LEU A 96 4.69 11.75 9.99
CA LEU A 96 4.00 12.35 11.14
C LEU A 96 2.48 12.20 10.98
N PRO A 97 1.76 11.82 12.04
CA PRO A 97 0.31 11.77 12.03
C PRO A 97 -0.31 13.09 11.55
N LEU A 98 -1.43 13.01 10.84
CA LEU A 98 -2.23 14.20 10.53
C LEU A 98 -2.96 14.64 11.80
N ALA A 99 -2.97 15.92 12.11
CA ALA A 99 -3.85 16.45 13.15
C ALA A 99 -5.27 16.61 12.61
N ASP A 100 -6.27 16.46 13.48
CA ASP A 100 -7.68 16.64 13.13
C ASP A 100 -7.92 17.99 12.44
N HIS A 101 -8.83 17.99 11.45
CA HIS A 101 -9.18 19.17 10.64
C HIS A 101 -8.05 19.83 9.83
N THR A 102 -6.83 19.29 9.88
CA THR A 102 -5.69 19.81 9.10
C THR A 102 -5.79 19.38 7.64
N VAL A 103 -5.56 20.30 6.70
CA VAL A 103 -5.41 19.95 5.29
C VAL A 103 -4.19 19.05 5.15
N ALA A 104 -4.39 17.81 4.70
CA ALA A 104 -3.27 16.95 4.35
C ALA A 104 -2.54 17.56 3.15
N SER A 105 -1.27 17.84 3.34
CA SER A 105 -0.34 18.14 2.28
C SER A 105 0.89 17.29 2.49
N THR A 106 1.43 16.80 1.39
CA THR A 106 2.80 16.30 1.32
C THR A 106 3.60 17.22 0.41
N THR A 107 4.91 17.10 0.35
CA THR A 107 5.70 17.86 -0.63
C THR A 107 6.14 16.91 -1.75
N LEU A 108 6.33 17.44 -2.97
CA LEU A 108 6.92 16.64 -4.07
C LEU A 108 8.30 16.06 -3.70
N ALA A 109 9.01 16.73 -2.79
CA ALA A 109 10.26 16.24 -2.23
C ALA A 109 10.07 14.97 -1.37
N SER A 110 8.99 14.89 -0.58
CA SER A 110 8.73 13.81 0.38
C SER A 110 7.89 12.66 -0.15
N GLN A 111 7.07 12.85 -1.19
CA GLN A 111 6.13 11.83 -1.68
C GLN A 111 6.24 11.62 -3.19
N ASP A 112 7.00 10.62 -3.61
CA ASP A 112 7.08 10.19 -5.02
C ASP A 112 7.72 8.80 -5.10
N ALA A 113 7.55 8.11 -6.22
CA ALA A 113 8.13 6.80 -6.49
C ALA A 113 9.02 6.84 -7.75
N VAL A 114 9.62 5.70 -8.06
CA VAL A 114 10.35 5.47 -9.31
C VAL A 114 9.73 4.28 -10.01
N ALA A 115 9.65 4.36 -11.33
CA ALA A 115 9.28 3.24 -12.16
C ALA A 115 10.24 2.07 -11.90
N ASN A 116 9.70 0.91 -11.56
CA ASN A 116 10.48 -0.28 -11.24
C ASN A 116 9.87 -1.49 -11.93
N SER A 117 10.59 -2.09 -12.86
CA SER A 117 10.14 -3.27 -13.59
C SER A 117 10.06 -4.51 -12.69
N ASN A 118 10.74 -4.59 -11.56
CA ASN A 118 10.67 -5.77 -10.72
C ASN A 118 9.39 -5.85 -9.87
N TRP A 119 8.70 -4.73 -9.68
CA TRP A 119 7.64 -4.61 -8.68
C TRP A 119 6.32 -4.11 -9.28
N VAL A 120 5.23 -4.67 -8.79
CA VAL A 120 3.86 -4.15 -8.96
C VAL A 120 3.38 -3.69 -7.60
N ASN A 121 2.89 -2.46 -7.52
CA ASN A 121 2.46 -1.82 -6.29
C ASN A 121 0.98 -1.41 -6.39
N PHE A 122 0.24 -1.71 -5.33
CA PHE A 122 -1.17 -1.39 -5.16
C PHE A 122 -1.32 -0.47 -3.96
N THR A 123 -1.77 0.76 -4.17
CA THR A 123 -2.14 1.68 -3.09
C THR A 123 -3.61 1.46 -2.75
N THR A 124 -3.89 1.03 -1.52
CA THR A 124 -5.20 0.57 -1.03
C THR A 124 -5.47 1.14 0.37
N LYS A 125 -6.58 0.77 1.00
CA LYS A 125 -6.83 1.03 2.41
C LYS A 125 -7.52 -0.18 3.04
N VAL A 126 -6.75 -1.11 3.60
CA VAL A 126 -7.32 -2.33 4.19
C VAL A 126 -7.00 -2.37 5.69
N THR A 127 -8.04 -2.35 6.51
CA THR A 127 -7.96 -2.51 7.96
C THR A 127 -9.14 -3.34 8.46
N PHE A 128 -8.95 -4.03 9.59
CA PHE A 128 -10.01 -4.80 10.25
C PHE A 128 -11.09 -3.88 10.85
N ALA A 129 -10.66 -2.79 11.49
CA ALA A 129 -11.53 -1.79 12.07
C ALA A 129 -10.96 -0.40 11.73
N ASP A 130 -11.77 0.39 11.03
CA ASP A 130 -11.46 1.76 10.65
C ASP A 130 -12.03 2.69 11.75
N SER A 131 -11.14 3.38 12.45
CA SER A 131 -11.50 4.28 13.55
C SER A 131 -12.27 5.52 13.11
N ASP A 132 -12.21 5.86 11.83
CA ASP A 132 -12.65 7.15 11.29
C ASP A 132 -14.07 7.15 10.75
N THR A 133 -14.62 5.98 10.46
CA THR A 133 -15.95 5.84 9.84
C THR A 133 -16.92 5.01 10.67
N GLY A 134 -16.45 4.36 11.75
CA GLY A 134 -17.24 3.36 12.48
C GLY A 134 -17.64 2.17 11.60
N SER A 135 -17.13 2.10 10.37
CA SER A 135 -17.44 1.09 9.37
C SER A 135 -16.37 0.02 9.41
N THR A 136 -16.79 -1.20 9.67
CA THR A 136 -16.02 -2.38 9.27
C THR A 136 -16.11 -2.46 7.74
N PHE A 137 -15.15 -1.89 7.02
CA PHE A 137 -14.96 -2.18 5.59
C PHE A 137 -14.56 -3.66 5.46
N ALA A 138 -15.52 -4.57 5.64
CA ALA A 138 -15.29 -6.01 5.66
C ALA A 138 -14.86 -6.56 4.29
N ILE A 139 -14.86 -5.71 3.26
CA ILE A 139 -14.57 -6.06 1.88
C ILE A 139 -13.36 -5.24 1.43
N SER A 140 -12.23 -5.92 1.27
CA SER A 140 -11.03 -5.40 0.62
C SER A 140 -11.14 -5.51 -0.91
N PRO A 141 -10.41 -4.67 -1.66
CA PRO A 141 -10.27 -4.89 -3.10
C PRO A 141 -9.49 -6.18 -3.36
N PHE A 142 -9.88 -6.91 -4.39
CA PHE A 142 -9.11 -8.06 -4.85
C PHE A 142 -8.12 -7.57 -5.91
N THR A 143 -6.86 -7.93 -5.73
CA THR A 143 -5.78 -7.59 -6.67
C THR A 143 -5.28 -8.85 -7.36
N TYR A 144 -4.96 -8.72 -8.65
CA TYR A 144 -4.52 -9.81 -9.48
C TYR A 144 -3.29 -9.39 -10.29
N ILE A 145 -2.32 -10.31 -10.38
CA ILE A 145 -1.16 -10.18 -11.26
C ILE A 145 -1.07 -11.47 -12.07
N GLN A 146 -0.96 -11.31 -13.38
CA GLN A 146 -0.62 -12.37 -14.31
C GLN A 146 0.77 -12.11 -14.89
N ALA A 147 1.61 -13.12 -14.86
CA ALA A 147 2.92 -13.11 -15.49
C ALA A 147 3.19 -14.47 -16.15
N PRO A 148 4.04 -14.54 -17.19
CA PRO A 148 4.59 -15.77 -17.71
C PRO A 148 5.17 -16.66 -16.60
N CYS A 149 4.97 -17.96 -16.78
CA CYS A 149 5.45 -19.01 -15.89
C CYS A 149 5.97 -20.19 -16.71
N ASP A 150 6.62 -21.13 -16.05
CA ASP A 150 7.11 -22.37 -16.66
C ASP A 150 6.45 -23.60 -16.02
N SER A 151 6.90 -24.79 -16.42
CA SER A 151 6.38 -26.06 -15.90
C SER A 151 7.06 -26.54 -14.61
N SER A 152 7.91 -25.71 -13.97
CA SER A 152 8.54 -26.08 -12.71
C SER A 152 7.53 -26.09 -11.57
N SER A 153 7.84 -26.81 -10.49
CA SER A 153 6.90 -26.98 -9.37
C SER A 153 6.61 -25.64 -8.68
N PRO A 154 5.35 -25.24 -8.47
CA PRO A 154 5.01 -23.97 -7.80
C PRO A 154 5.65 -23.83 -6.41
N ASN A 155 5.97 -24.94 -5.73
CA ASN A 155 6.62 -24.89 -4.42
C ASN A 155 8.02 -24.25 -4.47
N THR A 156 8.69 -24.23 -5.63
CA THR A 156 10.00 -23.56 -5.81
C THR A 156 9.87 -22.06 -6.10
N TRP A 157 8.64 -21.57 -6.29
CA TRP A 157 8.32 -20.19 -6.65
C TRP A 157 8.06 -19.31 -5.42
N ILE A 158 7.96 -19.91 -4.23
CA ILE A 158 7.91 -19.15 -2.99
C ILE A 158 9.28 -18.51 -2.78
N LYS A 159 9.31 -17.18 -2.79
CA LYS A 159 10.52 -16.39 -2.56
C LYS A 159 10.34 -15.54 -1.31
N THR A 160 11.40 -15.48 -0.50
CA THR A 160 11.42 -14.62 0.68
C THR A 160 11.32 -13.17 0.27
N GLY A 161 10.38 -12.47 0.89
CA GLY A 161 10.11 -11.07 0.59
C GLY A 161 9.54 -10.81 -0.80
N ALA A 162 8.78 -11.75 -1.38
CA ALA A 162 8.05 -11.47 -2.62
C ALA A 162 6.91 -10.46 -2.40
N ILE A 163 6.49 -10.24 -1.15
CA ILE A 163 5.41 -9.35 -0.78
C ILE A 163 5.92 -8.33 0.25
N ARG A 164 5.60 -7.05 0.03
CA ARG A 164 5.70 -5.99 1.04
C ARG A 164 4.29 -5.48 1.34
N LEU A 165 3.91 -5.50 2.61
CA LEU A 165 2.70 -4.84 3.10
C LEU A 165 3.14 -3.59 3.84
N ARG A 166 2.58 -2.42 3.53
CA ARG A 166 3.00 -1.18 4.20
C ARG A 166 1.82 -0.38 4.71
N GLN A 167 2.07 0.27 5.84
CA GLN A 167 1.24 1.31 6.42
C GLN A 167 1.92 2.64 6.12
N THR A 168 1.19 3.57 5.51
CA THR A 168 1.75 4.83 5.00
C THR A 168 1.25 6.05 5.75
N ILE A 169 0.84 5.95 7.01
CA ILE A 169 0.27 7.07 7.79
C ILE A 169 -0.85 7.80 7.05
N GLN A 170 -1.94 7.10 6.80
CA GLN A 170 -3.16 7.73 6.31
C GLN A 170 -3.85 8.50 7.44
N GLU A 171 -3.99 7.89 8.63
CA GLU A 171 -4.81 8.36 9.75
C GLU A 171 -4.01 8.78 11.00
N VAL A 172 -4.73 9.40 11.96
CA VAL A 172 -4.18 9.90 13.23
C VAL A 172 -3.55 8.76 14.05
N GLY A 173 -2.43 9.05 14.73
CA GLY A 173 -1.79 8.09 15.64
C GLY A 173 -1.06 6.93 14.99
N SER A 174 -0.89 6.92 13.66
CA SER A 174 -0.17 5.86 12.94
C SER A 174 1.29 6.24 12.62
N SER A 175 2.13 5.24 12.31
CA SER A 175 3.52 5.42 11.87
C SER A 175 3.77 4.71 10.54
N LEU A 176 4.83 5.07 9.81
CA LEU A 176 5.25 4.31 8.64
C LEU A 176 5.71 2.92 9.10
N LYS A 177 5.22 1.88 8.45
CA LYS A 177 5.61 0.49 8.75
C LYS A 177 5.66 -0.33 7.48
N GLU A 178 6.58 -1.29 7.44
CA GLU A 178 6.67 -2.29 6.40
C GLU A 178 6.73 -3.68 7.05
N ILE A 179 5.96 -4.62 6.49
CA ILE A 179 6.05 -6.05 6.79
C ILE A 179 6.46 -6.75 5.50
N THR A 180 7.50 -7.56 5.61
CA THR A 180 7.98 -8.43 4.54
C THR A 180 7.39 -9.82 4.70
N VAL A 181 6.80 -10.35 3.63
CA VAL A 181 6.18 -11.68 3.62
C VAL A 181 6.67 -12.47 2.42
N ASP A 182 6.87 -13.76 2.62
CA ASP A 182 7.14 -14.71 1.54
C ASP A 182 5.92 -14.79 0.61
N GLY A 183 6.17 -15.07 -0.65
CA GLY A 183 5.09 -15.23 -1.61
C GLY A 183 5.54 -15.84 -2.91
N TYR A 184 4.56 -16.24 -3.72
CA TYR A 184 4.80 -16.73 -5.06
C TYR A 184 5.27 -15.58 -5.97
N ALA A 185 6.43 -15.79 -6.59
CA ALA A 185 6.99 -14.97 -7.64
C ALA A 185 7.35 -15.87 -8.85
N PRO A 186 7.43 -15.33 -10.07
CA PRO A 186 7.76 -16.12 -11.26
C PRO A 186 9.09 -16.91 -11.12
N PRO A 187 9.28 -17.96 -11.94
CA PRO A 187 10.58 -18.64 -12.04
C PRO A 187 11.72 -17.64 -12.22
N ASP A 188 12.87 -17.92 -11.59
CA ASP A 188 14.07 -17.07 -11.62
C ASP A 188 13.89 -15.63 -11.08
N ALA A 189 12.79 -15.36 -10.39
CA ALA A 189 12.57 -14.07 -9.71
C ALA A 189 13.74 -13.75 -8.75
N THR A 190 14.32 -12.57 -8.95
CA THR A 190 15.28 -11.96 -8.03
C THR A 190 14.59 -10.91 -7.18
N LEU A 191 14.76 -11.00 -5.87
CA LEU A 191 14.18 -10.06 -4.90
C LEU A 191 15.30 -9.46 -4.06
N PRO A 192 15.25 -8.13 -3.79
CA PRO A 192 16.12 -7.49 -2.82
C PRO A 192 15.72 -7.76 -1.37
#